data_AF-A0A2M7D707-F1
#
_entry.id   AF-A0A2M7D707-F1
#
_cell.length_a   1.000
_cell.length_b   1.000
_cell.length_c   1.000
_cell.angle_alpha   90.00
_cell.angle_beta   90.00
_cell.angle_gamma   90.00
#
_symmetry.space_group_name_H-M   'P 1'
#
loop_
_entity.id
_entity.type
_entity.pdbx_description
1 polymer ?
#
loop_
_entity_poly.entity_id
_entity_poly.type
_entity_poly.pdbx_seq_one_letter_code
_entity_poly.pdbx_strand_id
1 'polypeptide(L)'
;MTATVSGGGKTTLTTNEGTNVSADLPANAVSASTAVKIEAMDNLTVIDSRPAPGIRNVVGGFVYNYTATANDQIISNFNKDVTLNFTYTDDQISGLDESTLKIYYWKESTSQWMAMVTTVDAENNTLTVVTDHFTYFAIMGLSEGAAGGEETAGQGDLIIFDGDLIRNLNADGMAQFDIYIVKMINGKSFKRLILSPHVFESYEHFDKNGNGNPWDDVKNVSASTMNQYTISDLVRAANDAKVYRLLAGEGADTGLKQWFNMTAEQFLASYDADSIYEINAVDRDAYVLGADI
;
A
#
# COMPACT_ATOMS: atom_id res chain seq x y z
N MET A 1 7.61 -19.08 -25.62
CA MET A 1 8.23 -18.35 -26.75
C MET A 1 9.69 -18.07 -26.43
N THR A 2 10.54 -17.79 -27.42
CA THR A 2 11.87 -17.20 -27.20
C THR A 2 11.94 -15.75 -27.71
N ALA A 3 12.32 -14.81 -26.84
CA ALA A 3 12.71 -13.45 -27.20
C ALA A 3 14.21 -13.38 -27.51
N THR A 4 14.60 -12.58 -28.49
CA THR A 4 16.00 -12.44 -28.93
C THR A 4 16.48 -10.99 -28.81
N VAL A 5 17.80 -10.79 -28.71
CA VAL A 5 18.40 -9.46 -28.54
C VAL A 5 18.00 -8.52 -29.69
N SER A 6 18.12 -8.95 -30.95
CA SER A 6 17.86 -8.08 -32.11
C SER A 6 16.39 -8.02 -32.53
N GLY A 7 15.61 -9.06 -32.24
CA GLY A 7 14.22 -9.18 -32.72
C GLY A 7 13.14 -8.95 -31.66
N GLY A 8 13.49 -8.91 -30.37
CA GLY A 8 12.50 -8.91 -29.29
C GLY A 8 11.71 -10.22 -29.26
N GLY A 9 10.44 -10.16 -28.86
CA GLY A 9 9.50 -11.27 -28.97
C GLY A 9 8.13 -10.97 -28.36
N LYS A 10 7.06 -11.53 -28.94
CA LYS A 10 5.68 -11.41 -28.42
C LYS A 10 5.01 -12.74 -28.12
N THR A 11 4.64 -12.96 -26.86
CA THR A 11 3.93 -14.19 -26.42
C THR A 11 2.53 -13.85 -25.99
N THR A 12 1.60 -14.76 -26.22
CA THR A 12 0.19 -14.61 -25.85
C THR A 12 -0.31 -15.91 -25.26
N LEU A 13 -1.07 -15.81 -24.19
CA LEU A 13 -1.83 -16.89 -23.59
C LEU A 13 -3.31 -16.54 -23.73
N THR A 14 -4.10 -17.47 -24.26
CA THR A 14 -5.57 -17.41 -24.26
C THR A 14 -6.07 -18.35 -23.17
N THR A 15 -6.89 -17.83 -22.25
CA THR A 15 -7.48 -18.61 -21.16
C THR A 15 -8.69 -19.41 -21.65
N ASN A 16 -9.17 -20.35 -20.83
CA ASN A 16 -10.44 -21.03 -21.06
C ASN A 16 -11.67 -20.12 -20.81
N GLU A 17 -11.47 -18.91 -20.27
CA GLU A 17 -12.49 -17.85 -20.12
C GLU A 17 -12.60 -16.96 -21.36
N GLY A 18 -11.82 -17.24 -22.42
CA GLY A 18 -11.84 -16.47 -23.66
C GLY A 18 -11.07 -15.15 -23.60
N THR A 19 -10.33 -14.90 -22.52
CA THR A 19 -9.46 -13.72 -22.37
C THR A 19 -8.04 -14.00 -22.84
N ASN A 20 -7.34 -12.95 -23.26
CA ASN A 20 -5.96 -12.99 -23.69
C ASN A 20 -5.07 -12.16 -22.75
N VAL A 21 -3.89 -12.69 -22.47
CA VAL A 21 -2.80 -11.94 -21.84
C VAL A 21 -1.54 -12.09 -22.65
N SER A 22 -0.73 -11.03 -22.75
CA SER A 22 0.47 -11.04 -23.60
C SER A 22 1.62 -10.23 -23.01
N ALA A 23 2.83 -10.61 -23.39
CA ALA A 23 4.04 -9.82 -23.21
C ALA A 23 4.68 -9.54 -24.57
N ASP A 24 4.92 -8.27 -24.86
CA ASP A 24 5.63 -7.79 -26.04
C ASP A 24 6.95 -7.15 -25.62
N LEU A 25 8.04 -7.88 -25.86
CA LEU A 25 9.40 -7.49 -25.52
C LEU A 25 10.04 -6.82 -26.74
N PRO A 26 10.45 -5.54 -26.66
CA PRO A 26 11.11 -4.88 -27.77
C PRO A 26 12.53 -5.44 -28.00
N ALA A 27 13.12 -5.10 -29.14
CA ALA A 27 14.54 -5.35 -29.37
C ALA A 27 15.40 -4.75 -28.26
N ASN A 28 16.44 -5.48 -27.87
CA ASN A 28 17.36 -5.17 -26.77
C ASN A 28 16.73 -5.21 -25.37
N ALA A 29 15.49 -5.66 -25.18
CA ALA A 29 14.92 -5.90 -23.84
C ALA A 29 15.69 -7.00 -23.08
N VAL A 30 16.29 -7.94 -23.82
CA VAL A 30 17.08 -9.05 -23.27
C VAL A 30 18.52 -9.00 -23.80
N SER A 31 19.47 -9.56 -23.03
CA SER A 31 20.89 -9.64 -23.39
C SER A 31 21.30 -10.97 -24.03
N ALA A 32 20.39 -11.96 -24.04
CA ALA A 32 20.58 -13.26 -24.64
C ALA A 32 19.25 -13.79 -25.19
N SER A 33 19.30 -15.00 -25.78
CA SER A 33 18.09 -15.74 -26.13
C SER A 33 17.34 -16.12 -24.85
N THR A 34 16.12 -15.59 -24.67
CA THR A 34 15.35 -15.71 -23.42
C THR A 34 14.02 -16.38 -23.67
N ALA A 35 13.77 -17.51 -23.00
CA ALA A 35 12.46 -18.15 -22.99
C ALA A 35 11.49 -17.35 -22.10
N VAL A 36 10.35 -16.95 -22.66
CA VAL A 36 9.26 -16.29 -21.93
C VAL A 36 8.07 -17.22 -21.86
N LYS A 37 7.48 -17.32 -20.67
CA LYS A 37 6.31 -18.14 -20.37
C LYS A 37 5.30 -17.33 -19.54
N ILE A 38 4.02 -17.53 -19.86
CA ILE A 38 2.89 -17.00 -19.09
C ILE A 38 2.05 -18.20 -18.65
N GLU A 39 1.71 -18.26 -17.37
CA GLU A 39 0.83 -19.29 -16.80
C GLU A 39 -0.38 -18.63 -16.14
N ALA A 40 -1.57 -19.11 -16.46
CA ALA A 40 -2.80 -18.73 -15.74
C ALA A 40 -2.97 -19.64 -14.52
N MET A 41 -3.05 -19.02 -13.35
CA MET A 41 -3.18 -19.65 -12.05
C MET A 41 -4.55 -19.34 -11.47
N ASP A 42 -5.22 -20.33 -10.90
CA ASP A 42 -6.51 -20.17 -10.21
C ASP A 42 -6.45 -19.03 -9.18
N ASN A 43 -7.36 -18.06 -9.28
CA ASN A 43 -7.31 -16.85 -8.46
C ASN A 43 -7.45 -17.18 -6.97
N LEU A 44 -8.33 -18.11 -6.58
CA LEU A 44 -8.62 -18.42 -5.18
C LEU A 44 -7.37 -19.00 -4.51
N THR A 45 -6.68 -19.89 -5.22
CA THR A 45 -5.42 -20.48 -4.78
C THR A 45 -4.33 -19.43 -4.59
N VAL A 46 -4.20 -18.48 -5.52
CA VAL A 46 -3.16 -17.45 -5.41
C VAL A 46 -3.49 -16.46 -4.29
N ILE A 47 -4.74 -15.98 -4.23
CA ILE A 47 -5.19 -14.95 -3.29
C ILE A 47 -5.18 -15.44 -1.83
N ASP A 48 -5.36 -16.74 -1.57
CA ASP A 48 -5.18 -17.31 -0.23
C ASP A 48 -3.78 -17.05 0.36
N SER A 49 -2.75 -17.15 -0.49
CA SER A 49 -1.35 -16.88 -0.10
C SER A 49 -0.89 -15.44 -0.40
N ARG A 50 -1.62 -14.72 -1.25
CA ARG A 50 -1.30 -13.36 -1.74
C ARG A 50 -2.56 -12.49 -1.69
N PRO A 51 -3.04 -12.08 -0.50
CA PRO A 51 -4.32 -11.42 -0.34
C PRO A 51 -4.45 -10.15 -1.20
N ALA A 52 -5.61 -9.98 -1.84
CA ALA A 52 -5.90 -8.80 -2.66
C ALA A 52 -5.85 -7.51 -1.81
N PRO A 53 -5.46 -6.37 -2.40
CA PRO A 53 -5.34 -5.12 -1.68
C PRO A 53 -6.70 -4.49 -1.37
N GLY A 54 -6.99 -4.27 -0.07
CA GLY A 54 -8.21 -3.61 0.38
C GLY A 54 -9.48 -4.42 0.10
N ILE A 55 -10.48 -3.77 -0.48
CA ILE A 55 -11.77 -4.40 -0.86
C ILE A 55 -11.83 -4.78 -2.35
N ARG A 56 -10.67 -4.89 -3.01
CA ARG A 56 -10.60 -5.17 -4.45
C ARG A 56 -10.82 -6.64 -4.75
N ASN A 57 -11.47 -6.88 -5.87
CA ASN A 57 -11.74 -8.21 -6.40
C ASN A 57 -10.89 -8.43 -7.65
N VAL A 58 -10.39 -9.66 -7.81
CA VAL A 58 -9.74 -10.09 -9.04
C VAL A 58 -10.79 -10.22 -10.14
N VAL A 59 -10.51 -9.70 -11.33
CA VAL A 59 -11.37 -9.86 -12.51
C VAL A 59 -11.13 -11.24 -13.12
N GLY A 60 -12.21 -12.00 -13.33
CA GLY A 60 -12.15 -13.37 -13.85
C GLY A 60 -11.49 -14.36 -12.90
N GLY A 61 -11.26 -15.58 -13.36
CA GLY A 61 -10.80 -16.71 -12.54
C GLY A 61 -9.29 -16.82 -12.36
N PHE A 62 -8.49 -15.91 -12.90
CA PHE A 62 -7.03 -16.10 -13.02
C PHE A 62 -6.16 -14.95 -12.51
N VAL A 63 -5.03 -15.35 -11.93
CA VAL A 63 -3.82 -14.55 -11.77
C VAL A 63 -2.76 -15.09 -12.73
N TYR A 64 -1.94 -14.22 -13.32
CA TYR A 64 -1.01 -14.59 -14.38
C TYR A 64 0.44 -14.55 -13.89
N ASN A 65 1.12 -15.69 -13.87
CA ASN A 65 2.55 -15.76 -13.56
C ASN A 65 3.38 -15.62 -14.84
N TYR A 66 4.15 -14.55 -14.94
CA TYR A 66 5.10 -14.33 -16.03
C TYR A 66 6.49 -14.75 -15.56
N THR A 67 7.19 -15.51 -16.40
CA THR A 67 8.57 -15.93 -16.14
C THR A 67 9.44 -15.78 -17.38
N ALA A 68 10.71 -15.44 -17.16
CA ALA A 68 11.72 -15.35 -18.19
C ALA A 68 12.98 -16.12 -17.75
N THR A 69 13.51 -16.97 -18.62
CA THR A 69 14.75 -17.71 -18.37
C THR A 69 15.71 -17.65 -19.55
N ALA A 70 17.00 -17.49 -19.28
CA ALA A 70 18.05 -17.61 -20.29
C ALA A 70 19.20 -18.43 -19.69
N ASN A 71 19.71 -19.41 -20.45
CA ASN A 71 20.76 -20.33 -19.98
C ASN A 71 20.42 -20.96 -18.61
N ASP A 72 19.17 -21.40 -18.43
CA ASP A 72 18.64 -21.98 -17.19
C ASP A 72 18.71 -21.06 -15.94
N GLN A 73 18.90 -19.76 -16.14
CA GLN A 73 18.85 -18.73 -15.09
C GLN A 73 17.59 -17.88 -15.25
N ILE A 74 16.99 -17.50 -14.12
CA ILE A 74 15.86 -16.56 -14.09
C ILE A 74 16.35 -15.17 -14.48
N ILE A 75 15.62 -14.52 -15.38
CA ILE A 75 15.82 -13.12 -15.72
C ILE A 75 14.84 -12.29 -14.88
N SER A 76 15.38 -11.55 -13.92
CA SER A 76 14.58 -10.73 -13.00
C SER A 76 14.30 -9.32 -13.50
N ASN A 77 15.09 -8.80 -14.45
CA ASN A 77 14.90 -7.46 -15.02
C ASN A 77 15.26 -7.45 -16.52
N PHE A 78 14.60 -6.58 -17.27
CA PHE A 78 14.81 -6.31 -18.69
C PHE A 78 15.53 -5.00 -18.90
N ASN A 79 16.31 -4.89 -19.98
CA ASN A 79 17.06 -3.68 -20.32
C ASN A 79 16.19 -2.59 -20.98
N LYS A 80 14.93 -2.93 -21.29
CA LYS A 80 13.91 -2.07 -21.90
C LYS A 80 12.55 -2.45 -21.36
N ASP A 81 11.66 -1.47 -21.32
CA ASP A 81 10.27 -1.66 -20.94
C ASP A 81 9.59 -2.69 -21.84
N VAL A 82 8.90 -3.63 -21.21
CA VAL A 82 8.08 -4.67 -21.83
C VAL A 82 6.63 -4.24 -21.71
N THR A 83 5.89 -4.31 -22.82
CA THR A 83 4.46 -4.00 -22.82
C THR A 83 3.66 -5.25 -22.50
N LEU A 84 2.82 -5.19 -21.47
CA LEU A 84 1.84 -6.23 -21.15
C LEU A 84 0.45 -5.77 -21.56
N ASN A 85 -0.31 -6.66 -22.19
CA ASN A 85 -1.72 -6.42 -22.50
C ASN A 85 -2.58 -7.52 -21.92
N PHE A 86 -3.71 -7.13 -21.36
CA PHE A 86 -4.72 -7.99 -20.75
C PHE A 86 -6.08 -7.66 -21.35
N THR A 87 -6.91 -8.66 -21.62
CA THR A 87 -8.32 -8.46 -21.98
C THR A 87 -9.21 -8.94 -20.83
N TYR A 88 -10.41 -8.38 -20.75
CA TYR A 88 -11.51 -8.87 -19.92
C TYR A 88 -12.80 -8.97 -20.73
N THR A 89 -13.82 -9.55 -20.13
CA THR A 89 -15.19 -9.63 -20.67
C THR A 89 -16.14 -8.92 -19.72
N ASP A 90 -17.27 -8.43 -20.25
CA ASP A 90 -18.29 -7.74 -19.44
C ASP A 90 -18.81 -8.62 -18.30
N ASP A 91 -18.92 -9.93 -18.54
CA ASP A 91 -19.34 -10.91 -17.52
C ASP A 91 -18.35 -10.99 -16.36
N GLN A 92 -17.04 -10.91 -16.63
CA GLN A 92 -16.00 -10.98 -15.58
C GLN A 92 -15.94 -9.73 -14.70
N ILE A 93 -16.45 -8.59 -15.20
CA ILE A 93 -16.51 -7.34 -14.44
C ILE A 93 -17.92 -7.06 -13.91
N SER A 94 -18.84 -8.00 -14.01
CA SER A 94 -20.21 -7.85 -13.48
C SER A 94 -20.16 -7.52 -11.99
N GLY A 95 -20.72 -6.35 -11.62
CA GLY A 95 -20.71 -5.83 -10.24
C GLY A 95 -19.42 -5.13 -9.83
N LEU A 96 -18.48 -4.90 -10.75
CA LEU A 96 -17.29 -4.06 -10.55
C LEU A 96 -17.43 -2.74 -11.29
N ASP A 97 -16.86 -1.68 -10.72
CA ASP A 97 -16.72 -0.40 -11.40
C ASP A 97 -15.53 -0.46 -12.35
N GLU A 98 -15.81 -0.48 -13.66
CA GLU A 98 -14.82 -0.56 -14.73
C GLU A 98 -13.77 0.55 -14.66
N SER A 99 -14.14 1.74 -14.18
CA SER A 99 -13.21 2.87 -14.04
C SER A 99 -12.13 2.64 -12.98
N THR A 100 -12.33 1.65 -12.11
CA THR A 100 -11.42 1.32 -11.01
C THR A 100 -10.47 0.18 -11.37
N LEU A 101 -10.61 -0.43 -12.56
CA LEU A 101 -9.77 -1.54 -13.00
C LEU A 101 -8.33 -1.09 -13.19
N LYS A 102 -7.42 -1.82 -12.56
CA LYS A 102 -5.98 -1.65 -12.74
C LYS A 102 -5.29 -3.01 -12.81
N ILE A 103 -4.12 -3.04 -13.43
CA ILE A 103 -3.20 -4.17 -13.30
C ILE A 103 -2.38 -3.98 -12.02
N TYR A 104 -2.25 -5.06 -11.26
CA TYR A 104 -1.39 -5.16 -10.09
C TYR A 104 -0.31 -6.18 -10.35
N TYR A 105 0.88 -5.96 -9.78
CA TYR A 105 1.95 -6.94 -9.76
C TYR A 105 2.25 -7.37 -8.31
N TRP A 106 2.64 -8.62 -8.11
CA TRP A 106 3.05 -9.09 -6.79
C TRP A 106 4.52 -8.72 -6.53
N LYS A 107 4.76 -7.93 -5.49
CA LYS A 107 6.10 -7.56 -5.01
C LYS A 107 6.52 -8.50 -3.89
N GLU A 108 7.36 -9.48 -4.22
CA GLU A 108 7.82 -10.51 -3.28
C GLU A 108 8.53 -9.91 -2.05
N SER A 109 9.30 -8.82 -2.21
CA SER A 109 10.06 -8.23 -1.09
C SER A 109 9.20 -7.64 0.01
N THR A 110 8.00 -7.18 -0.32
CA THR A 110 7.03 -6.64 0.65
C THR A 110 5.82 -7.53 0.83
N SER A 111 5.76 -8.67 0.11
CA SER A 111 4.61 -9.57 0.06
C SER A 111 3.28 -8.83 -0.16
N GLN A 112 3.25 -7.97 -1.18
CA GLN A 112 2.11 -7.09 -1.48
C GLN A 112 1.83 -6.98 -2.98
N TRP A 113 0.55 -6.85 -3.33
CA TRP A 113 0.13 -6.40 -4.66
C TRP A 113 0.32 -4.90 -4.80
N MET A 114 1.02 -4.49 -5.86
CA MET A 114 1.33 -3.11 -6.18
C MET A 114 0.59 -2.69 -7.44
N ALA A 115 -0.22 -1.63 -7.35
CA ALA A 115 -0.93 -1.06 -8.49
C ALA A 115 0.05 -0.49 -9.52
N MET A 116 -0.21 -0.74 -10.79
CA MET A 116 0.53 -0.17 -11.92
C MET A 116 -0.21 1.00 -12.55
N VAL A 117 0.53 1.91 -13.15
CA VAL A 117 -0.04 2.90 -14.08
C VAL A 117 -0.61 2.13 -15.27
N THR A 118 -1.94 2.07 -15.34
CA THR A 118 -2.68 1.23 -16.28
C THR A 118 -3.45 2.10 -17.25
N THR A 119 -3.32 1.81 -18.55
CA THR A 119 -4.17 2.40 -19.58
C THR A 119 -5.35 1.47 -19.81
N VAL A 120 -6.57 1.94 -19.57
CA VAL A 120 -7.81 1.20 -19.80
C VAL A 120 -8.44 1.66 -21.11
N ASP A 121 -8.78 0.72 -21.97
CA ASP A 121 -9.61 0.91 -23.16
C ASP A 121 -10.89 0.09 -22.96
N ALA A 122 -11.89 0.77 -22.40
CA ALA A 122 -13.21 0.21 -22.08
C ALA A 122 -14.07 -0.06 -23.33
N GLU A 123 -13.73 0.51 -24.49
CA GLU A 123 -14.45 0.18 -25.73
C GLU A 123 -14.05 -1.21 -26.24
N ASN A 124 -12.77 -1.57 -26.04
CA ASN A 124 -12.21 -2.85 -26.49
C ASN A 124 -11.97 -3.86 -25.35
N ASN A 125 -12.37 -3.54 -24.12
CA ASN A 125 -12.15 -4.32 -22.90
C ASN A 125 -10.69 -4.75 -22.70
N THR A 126 -9.77 -3.79 -22.81
CA THR A 126 -8.32 -4.04 -22.67
C THR A 126 -7.65 -3.16 -21.64
N LEU A 127 -6.62 -3.71 -20.98
CA LEU A 127 -5.71 -2.98 -20.11
C LEU A 127 -4.27 -3.16 -20.60
N THR A 128 -3.53 -2.06 -20.63
CA THR A 128 -2.11 -2.03 -21.02
C THR A 128 -1.25 -1.45 -19.90
N VAL A 129 -0.13 -2.10 -19.62
CA VAL A 129 0.93 -1.61 -18.71
C VAL A 129 2.31 -1.81 -19.31
N VAL A 130 3.28 -1.06 -18.80
CA VAL A 130 4.70 -1.25 -19.08
C VAL A 130 5.43 -1.67 -17.81
N THR A 131 6.36 -2.63 -17.93
CA THR A 131 7.18 -3.14 -16.82
C THR A 131 8.57 -3.51 -17.30
N ASP A 132 9.55 -3.49 -16.42
CA ASP A 132 10.91 -3.99 -16.64
C ASP A 132 11.17 -5.35 -15.99
N HIS A 133 10.18 -5.94 -15.32
CA HIS A 133 10.32 -7.23 -14.65
C HIS A 133 9.05 -8.08 -14.78
N PHE A 134 9.22 -9.40 -14.60
CA PHE A 134 8.12 -10.35 -14.55
C PHE A 134 7.91 -10.92 -13.15
N THR A 135 6.65 -11.15 -12.82
CA THR A 135 6.14 -11.69 -11.55
C THR A 135 4.69 -12.16 -11.79
N TYR A 136 3.90 -12.32 -10.73
CA TYR A 136 2.45 -12.46 -10.82
C TYR A 136 1.79 -11.12 -11.13
N PHE A 137 0.85 -11.13 -12.07
CA PHE A 137 0.01 -9.99 -12.43
C PHE A 137 -1.47 -10.36 -12.37
N ALA A 138 -2.32 -9.42 -11.97
CA ALA A 138 -3.76 -9.59 -11.96
C ALA A 138 -4.48 -8.29 -12.33
N ILE A 139 -5.62 -8.40 -12.99
CA ILE A 139 -6.56 -7.29 -13.14
C ILE A 139 -7.40 -7.27 -11.86
N MET A 140 -7.51 -6.12 -11.19
CA MET A 140 -8.36 -5.98 -10.00
C MET A 140 -9.16 -4.68 -10.02
N GLY A 141 -10.36 -4.72 -9.44
CA GLY A 141 -11.31 -3.61 -9.39
C GLY A 141 -12.11 -3.55 -8.10
N LEU A 142 -12.75 -2.40 -7.85
CA LEU A 142 -13.72 -2.20 -6.78
C LEU A 142 -15.12 -2.58 -7.25
N SER A 143 -16.01 -2.91 -6.31
CA SER A 143 -17.42 -3.12 -6.62
C SER A 143 -18.13 -1.82 -7.00
N GLU A 144 -19.16 -1.91 -7.85
CA GLU A 144 -20.04 -0.78 -8.16
C GLU A 144 -20.62 -0.18 -6.87
N GLY A 145 -20.53 1.14 -6.70
CA GLY A 145 -20.99 1.85 -5.51
C GLY A 145 -19.97 1.96 -4.37
N ALA A 146 -18.83 1.27 -4.44
CA ALA A 146 -17.70 1.52 -3.53
C ALA A 146 -16.95 2.83 -3.90
N ALA A 147 -17.08 3.29 -5.15
CA ALA A 147 -16.47 4.52 -5.69
C ALA A 147 -17.21 5.83 -5.30
N GLY A 148 -18.27 5.76 -4.49
CA GLY A 148 -19.09 6.91 -4.10
C GLY A 148 -18.54 7.80 -2.98
N GLY A 149 -17.34 7.50 -2.45
CA GLY A 149 -16.59 8.42 -1.60
C GLY A 149 -15.62 9.21 -2.48
N GLU A 150 -15.76 10.54 -2.53
CA GLU A 150 -14.94 11.43 -3.35
C GLU A 150 -13.44 11.06 -3.33
N GLU A 151 -12.95 10.48 -4.44
CA GLU A 151 -11.53 10.25 -4.69
C GLU A 151 -11.02 11.29 -5.68
N THR A 152 -10.21 12.24 -5.19
CA THR A 152 -9.37 13.09 -6.05
C THR A 152 -8.25 12.25 -6.65
N ALA A 153 -8.14 12.28 -7.99
CA ALA A 153 -7.12 11.63 -8.79
C ALA A 153 -5.70 11.86 -8.25
N GLY A 154 -5.02 10.78 -7.85
CA GLY A 154 -3.59 10.81 -7.53
C GLY A 154 -3.12 9.89 -6.41
N GLN A 155 -3.43 8.58 -6.45
CA GLN A 155 -2.58 7.53 -5.86
C GLN A 155 -3.10 6.14 -6.24
N GLY A 156 -2.19 5.19 -6.49
CA GLY A 156 -2.56 3.76 -6.48
C GLY A 156 -3.08 3.38 -5.09
N ASP A 157 -3.93 2.36 -5.01
CA ASP A 157 -4.57 1.91 -3.76
C ASP A 157 -3.59 1.73 -2.63
N LEU A 158 -3.60 2.71 -1.76
CA LEU A 158 -2.71 2.81 -0.65
C LEU A 158 -3.25 1.92 0.47
N ILE A 159 -2.83 0.66 0.51
CA ILE A 159 -3.09 -0.20 1.67
C ILE A 159 -2.30 0.34 2.85
N ILE A 160 -2.97 0.50 3.99
CA ILE A 160 -2.39 0.95 5.24
C ILE A 160 -2.31 -0.24 6.19
N PHE A 161 -1.11 -0.53 6.68
CA PHE A 161 -0.81 -1.55 7.66
C PHE A 161 -0.56 -0.93 9.04
N ASP A 162 -0.56 -1.78 10.06
CA ASP A 162 -0.13 -1.39 11.40
C ASP A 162 1.29 -0.78 11.36
N GLY A 163 1.47 0.32 12.09
CA GLY A 163 2.71 1.08 12.13
C GLY A 163 3.02 1.88 10.86
N ASP A 164 2.12 2.00 9.88
CA ASP A 164 2.33 2.89 8.73
C ASP A 164 2.23 4.37 9.13
N LEU A 165 3.00 5.18 8.41
CA LEU A 165 2.96 6.64 8.49
C LEU A 165 2.05 7.17 7.40
N ILE A 166 1.07 8.00 7.77
CA ILE A 166 0.11 8.58 6.84
C ILE A 166 0.05 10.11 6.99
N ARG A 167 -0.19 10.83 5.88
CA ARG A 167 -0.47 12.28 5.87
C ARG A 167 -1.56 12.63 4.86
N ASN A 168 -2.27 13.72 5.08
CA ASN A 168 -3.28 14.22 4.13
C ASN A 168 -2.81 15.56 3.56
N LEU A 169 -2.22 15.53 2.35
CA LEU A 169 -1.72 16.75 1.69
C LEU A 169 -2.81 17.75 1.33
N ASN A 170 -4.07 17.34 1.32
CA ASN A 170 -5.21 18.18 1.00
C ASN A 170 -5.92 18.72 2.26
N ALA A 171 -5.35 18.53 3.46
CA ALA A 171 -5.90 19.11 4.68
C ALA A 171 -5.73 20.65 4.70
N ASP A 172 -6.65 21.34 5.35
CA ASP A 172 -6.56 22.80 5.47
C ASP A 172 -5.44 23.24 6.41
N GLY A 173 -4.88 24.42 6.16
CA GLY A 173 -3.96 25.08 7.10
C GLY A 173 -2.65 24.34 7.31
N MET A 174 -2.26 24.18 8.57
CA MET A 174 -1.00 23.51 8.92
C MET A 174 -1.16 21.99 9.02
N ALA A 175 -2.40 21.48 9.09
CA ALA A 175 -2.68 20.05 9.19
C ALA A 175 -2.22 19.25 7.96
N GLN A 176 -1.98 19.90 6.81
CA GLN A 176 -1.39 19.24 5.63
C GLN A 176 0.04 18.73 5.85
N PHE A 177 0.74 19.27 6.85
CA PHE A 177 2.09 18.87 7.22
C PHE A 177 2.11 17.80 8.32
N ASP A 178 0.96 17.51 8.93
CA ASP A 178 0.87 16.53 10.01
C ASP A 178 1.11 15.11 9.48
N ILE A 179 1.96 14.37 10.18
CA ILE A 179 2.17 12.94 9.96
C ILE A 179 1.57 12.18 11.13
N TYR A 180 0.85 11.11 10.81
CA TYR A 180 0.27 10.22 11.79
C TYR A 180 0.85 8.82 11.69
N ILE A 181 1.13 8.19 12.83
CA ILE A 181 1.42 6.76 12.91
C ILE A 181 0.15 5.97 13.18
N VAL A 182 -0.08 4.94 12.37
CA VAL A 182 -1.23 4.06 12.45
C VAL A 182 -0.99 2.95 13.47
N LYS A 183 -2.02 2.62 14.25
CA LYS A 183 -2.06 1.43 15.10
C LYS A 183 -3.30 0.62 14.79
N MET A 184 -3.14 -0.68 14.55
CA MET A 184 -4.23 -1.63 14.40
C MET A 184 -4.05 -2.76 15.42
N ILE A 185 -5.02 -2.93 16.31
CA ILE A 185 -4.93 -3.92 17.37
C ILE A 185 -6.33 -4.38 17.76
N ASN A 186 -6.52 -5.69 17.97
CA ASN A 186 -7.80 -6.28 18.39
C ASN A 186 -9.01 -5.87 17.53
N GLY A 187 -8.80 -5.65 16.23
CA GLY A 187 -9.85 -5.20 15.29
C GLY A 187 -10.20 -3.70 15.39
N LYS A 188 -9.46 -2.92 16.17
CA LYS A 188 -9.59 -1.45 16.28
C LYS A 188 -8.48 -0.76 15.50
N SER A 189 -8.73 0.46 15.07
CA SER A 189 -7.79 1.27 14.30
C SER A 189 -7.65 2.67 14.87
N PHE A 190 -6.41 3.06 15.17
CA PHE A 190 -6.04 4.33 15.75
C PHE A 190 -4.99 5.03 14.90
N LYS A 191 -4.89 6.35 15.07
CA LYS A 191 -3.80 7.17 14.57
C LYS A 191 -3.29 8.11 15.66
N ARG A 192 -1.99 8.38 15.68
CA ARG A 192 -1.37 9.36 16.60
C ARG A 192 -0.49 10.33 15.82
N LEU A 193 -0.60 11.62 16.13
CA LEU A 193 0.27 12.65 15.57
C LEU A 193 1.75 12.41 15.96
N ILE A 194 2.64 12.49 14.97
CA ILE A 194 4.08 12.67 15.16
C ILE A 194 4.33 14.18 15.23
N LEU A 195 4.68 14.68 16.42
CA LEU A 195 4.59 16.11 16.75
C LEU A 195 5.43 17.02 15.88
N SER A 196 6.66 16.60 15.57
CA SER A 196 7.64 17.44 14.89
C SER A 196 8.65 16.59 14.12
N PRO A 197 9.39 17.18 13.16
CA PRO A 197 10.47 16.49 12.46
C PRO A 197 11.50 15.87 13.41
N HIS A 198 11.81 16.54 14.53
CA HIS A 198 12.74 16.00 15.52
C HIS A 198 12.24 14.69 16.16
N VAL A 199 10.94 14.60 16.46
CA VAL A 199 10.32 13.37 16.95
C VAL A 199 10.33 12.30 15.87
N PHE A 200 9.97 12.67 14.64
CA PHE A 200 9.96 11.76 13.48
C PHE A 200 11.33 11.09 13.26
N GLU A 201 12.39 11.90 13.21
CA GLU A 201 13.77 11.45 12.96
C GLU A 201 14.34 10.59 14.11
N SER A 202 13.72 10.62 15.29
CA SER A 202 14.16 9.80 16.43
C SER A 202 13.78 8.32 16.31
N TYR A 203 12.95 7.96 15.34
CA TYR A 203 12.48 6.59 15.11
C TYR A 203 13.14 5.97 13.89
N GLU A 204 14.22 5.21 14.11
CA GLU A 204 14.95 4.53 13.03
C GLU A 204 14.07 3.57 12.20
N HIS A 205 13.07 2.95 12.85
CA HIS A 205 12.18 1.99 12.20
C HIS A 205 11.12 2.63 11.29
N PHE A 206 11.08 3.97 11.18
CA PHE A 206 10.22 4.64 10.21
C PHE A 206 10.76 4.52 8.78
N ASP A 207 12.05 4.26 8.62
CA ASP A 207 12.66 3.88 7.34
C ASP A 207 12.39 2.40 7.06
N LYS A 208 11.19 2.11 6.56
CA LYS A 208 10.72 0.75 6.28
C LYS A 208 11.40 0.17 5.04
N ASN A 209 11.76 1.02 4.10
CA ASN A 209 12.41 0.58 2.86
C ASN A 209 13.95 0.47 2.98
N GLY A 210 14.54 1.01 4.05
CA GLY A 210 15.96 0.91 4.38
C GLY A 210 16.86 1.80 3.53
N ASN A 211 16.33 2.88 2.93
CA ASN A 211 17.09 3.78 2.04
C ASN A 211 17.78 4.92 2.79
N GLY A 212 17.63 5.01 4.11
CA GLY A 212 18.16 6.07 4.97
C GLY A 212 17.31 7.34 4.99
N ASN A 213 16.13 7.34 4.38
CA ASN A 213 15.21 8.46 4.30
C ASN A 213 13.78 8.05 4.71
N PRO A 214 13.43 8.10 6.01
CA PRO A 214 12.12 7.68 6.50
C PRO A 214 10.94 8.50 5.93
N TRP A 215 11.20 9.68 5.37
CA TRP A 215 10.17 10.52 4.76
C TRP A 215 9.58 9.90 3.48
N ASP A 216 10.33 9.04 2.79
CA ASP A 216 9.86 8.35 1.57
C ASP A 216 8.81 7.27 1.88
N ASP A 217 8.73 6.83 3.14
CA ASP A 217 7.78 5.81 3.60
C ASP A 217 6.46 6.42 4.15
N VAL A 218 6.33 7.75 4.11
CA VAL A 218 5.09 8.45 4.49
C VAL A 218 4.08 8.38 3.35
N LYS A 219 2.95 7.75 3.63
CA LYS A 219 1.86 7.50 2.67
C LYS A 219 0.89 8.69 2.61
N ASN A 220 0.56 9.21 1.42
CA ASN A 220 -0.44 10.29 1.35
C ASN A 220 -1.86 9.73 1.18
N VAL A 221 -2.72 9.96 2.16
CA VAL A 221 -4.10 9.46 2.20
C VAL A 221 -5.09 10.59 1.95
N SER A 222 -6.30 10.25 1.51
CA SER A 222 -7.42 11.18 1.51
C SER A 222 -7.91 11.45 2.94
N ALA A 223 -8.71 12.51 3.12
CA ALA A 223 -9.40 12.77 4.38
C ALA A 223 -10.31 11.61 4.79
N SER A 224 -11.03 11.00 3.83
CA SER A 224 -11.93 9.86 4.10
C SER A 224 -11.18 8.65 4.63
N THR A 225 -10.04 8.28 4.04
CA THR A 225 -9.17 7.21 4.52
C THR A 225 -8.59 7.55 5.90
N MET A 226 -8.10 8.78 6.09
CA MET A 226 -7.53 9.19 7.37
C MET A 226 -8.57 9.17 8.51
N ASN A 227 -9.84 9.42 8.21
CA ASN A 227 -10.94 9.44 9.18
C ASN A 227 -11.41 8.05 9.60
N GLN A 228 -10.91 6.97 8.97
CA GLN A 228 -11.16 5.59 9.42
C GLN A 228 -10.40 5.25 10.73
N TYR A 229 -9.42 6.05 11.11
CA TYR A 229 -8.59 5.86 12.30
C TYR A 229 -8.99 6.83 13.40
N THR A 230 -9.31 6.30 14.58
CA THR A 230 -9.61 7.12 15.76
C THR A 230 -8.32 7.79 16.24
N ILE A 231 -8.34 9.11 16.46
CA ILE A 231 -7.18 9.80 17.03
C ILE A 231 -6.95 9.27 18.44
N SER A 232 -5.71 8.88 18.75
CA SER A 232 -5.26 8.62 20.11
C SER A 232 -4.28 9.70 20.54
N ASP A 233 -4.55 10.25 21.72
CA ASP A 233 -3.67 11.14 22.47
C ASP A 233 -2.97 10.39 23.62
N LEU A 234 -3.16 9.07 23.74
CA LEU A 234 -2.69 8.28 24.87
C LEU A 234 -1.35 7.61 24.54
N VAL A 235 -0.36 7.81 25.40
CA VAL A 235 0.98 7.25 25.23
C VAL A 235 1.55 6.68 26.52
N ARG A 236 2.48 5.76 26.38
CA ARG A 236 3.36 5.29 27.43
C ARG A 236 4.78 5.26 26.89
N ALA A 237 5.73 5.88 27.57
CA ALA A 237 7.12 5.81 27.12
C ALA A 237 7.69 4.41 27.38
N ALA A 238 8.57 3.94 26.50
CA ALA A 238 9.27 2.68 26.68
C ALA A 238 9.97 2.65 28.04
N ASN A 239 9.77 1.57 28.80
CA ASN A 239 10.26 1.39 30.17
C ASN A 239 9.68 2.37 31.22
N ASP A 240 8.60 3.10 30.90
CA ASP A 240 7.82 3.91 31.85
C ASP A 240 6.48 3.22 32.13
N ALA A 241 6.07 3.17 33.39
CA ALA A 241 4.75 2.64 33.77
C ALA A 241 3.63 3.67 33.59
N LYS A 242 3.97 4.96 33.50
CA LYS A 242 3.00 6.06 33.41
C LYS A 242 2.40 6.16 32.02
N VAL A 243 1.07 6.30 31.99
CA VAL A 243 0.32 6.67 30.79
C VAL A 243 0.09 8.18 30.80
N TYR A 244 0.37 8.84 29.68
CA TYR A 244 0.15 10.27 29.51
C TYR A 244 -0.89 10.52 28.42
N ARG A 245 -1.66 11.60 28.58
CA ARG A 245 -2.35 12.27 27.48
C ARG A 245 -1.43 13.32 26.88
N LEU A 246 -1.33 13.36 25.56
CA LEU A 246 -0.60 14.37 24.79
C LEU A 246 -1.56 15.41 24.24
N LEU A 247 -1.20 16.69 24.35
CA LEU A 247 -1.96 17.81 23.82
C LEU A 247 -1.03 18.71 23.02
N ALA A 248 -1.40 19.02 21.78
CA ALA A 248 -0.67 19.96 20.93
C ALA A 248 -1.65 20.91 20.24
N GLY A 249 -1.22 22.15 20.00
CA GLY A 249 -1.94 23.07 19.12
C GLY A 249 -1.69 22.73 17.66
N GLU A 250 -2.53 23.23 16.77
CA GLU A 250 -2.34 23.08 15.32
C GLU A 250 -0.98 23.68 14.90
N GLY A 251 -0.16 22.90 14.20
CA GLY A 251 1.16 23.30 13.73
C GLY A 251 2.20 23.54 14.84
N ALA A 252 1.97 23.05 16.05
CA ALA A 252 2.90 23.22 17.16
C ALA A 252 3.99 22.13 17.17
N ASP A 253 5.26 22.52 17.26
CA ASP A 253 6.40 21.59 17.43
C ASP A 253 6.61 21.13 18.88
N THR A 254 5.75 21.57 19.79
CA THR A 254 5.76 21.20 21.21
C THR A 254 4.33 21.13 21.74
N GLY A 255 4.15 20.55 22.92
CA GLY A 255 2.84 20.39 23.54
C GLY A 255 2.92 20.11 25.04
N LEU A 256 1.80 19.65 25.61
CA LEU A 256 1.70 19.20 26.98
C LEU A 256 1.57 17.68 27.06
N LYS A 257 2.21 17.07 28.06
CA LYS A 257 1.91 15.71 28.51
C LYS A 257 1.30 15.76 29.90
N GLN A 258 0.15 15.11 30.10
CA GLN A 258 -0.55 15.04 31.38
C GLN A 258 -0.59 13.61 31.85
N TRP A 259 -0.06 13.33 33.05
CA TRP A 259 -0.06 11.97 33.58
C TRP A 259 -1.45 11.60 34.08
N PHE A 260 -1.95 10.43 33.68
CA PHE A 260 -3.10 9.79 34.32
C PHE A 260 -2.70 9.27 35.70
N ASN A 261 -2.91 10.09 36.73
CA ASN A 261 -2.56 9.76 38.11
C ASN A 261 -3.70 8.97 38.76
N MET A 262 -3.98 7.81 38.19
CA MET A 262 -5.06 6.91 38.60
C MET A 262 -4.64 5.45 38.48
N THR A 263 -5.45 4.56 39.07
CA THR A 263 -5.27 3.10 38.95
C THR A 263 -5.62 2.60 37.55
N ALA A 264 -5.14 1.42 37.18
CA ALA A 264 -5.47 0.79 35.89
C ALA A 264 -6.98 0.53 35.77
N GLU A 265 -7.64 0.17 36.87
CA GLU A 265 -9.09 -0.06 36.91
C GLU A 265 -9.87 1.23 36.65
N GLN A 266 -9.44 2.36 37.24
CA GLN A 266 -10.06 3.67 36.98
C GLN A 266 -9.85 4.12 35.54
N PHE A 267 -8.65 3.90 35.00
CA PHE A 267 -8.35 4.23 33.60
C PHE A 267 -9.24 3.43 32.65
N LEU A 268 -9.29 2.10 32.81
CA LEU A 268 -10.08 1.20 31.97
C LEU A 268 -11.60 1.43 32.06
N ALA A 269 -12.07 2.12 33.08
CA ALA A 269 -13.49 2.50 33.19
C ALA A 269 -13.90 3.59 32.18
N SER A 270 -12.95 4.36 31.64
CA SER A 270 -13.23 5.50 30.74
C SER A 270 -12.39 5.51 29.47
N TYR A 271 -11.28 4.75 29.43
CA TYR A 271 -10.31 4.78 28.35
C TYR A 271 -10.00 3.38 27.82
N ASP A 272 -9.68 3.33 26.54
CA ASP A 272 -9.31 2.10 25.87
C ASP A 272 -7.80 1.90 25.95
N ALA A 273 -7.35 0.85 26.66
CA ALA A 273 -5.92 0.55 26.73
C ALA A 273 -5.31 0.20 25.35
N ASP A 274 -6.13 -0.25 24.40
CA ASP A 274 -5.68 -0.52 23.03
C ASP A 274 -5.27 0.75 22.28
N SER A 275 -5.77 1.94 22.68
CA SER A 275 -5.38 3.20 22.03
C SER A 275 -4.03 3.73 22.53
N ILE A 276 -3.43 3.16 23.57
CA ILE A 276 -2.14 3.62 24.12
C ILE A 276 -1.01 3.28 23.14
N TYR A 277 -0.26 4.28 22.68
CA TYR A 277 0.97 4.08 21.90
C TYR A 277 2.18 3.95 22.81
N GLU A 278 3.07 3.00 22.50
CA GLU A 278 4.41 3.03 23.09
C GLU A 278 5.28 4.03 22.32
N ILE A 279 5.97 4.92 23.04
CA ILE A 279 6.80 5.98 22.45
C ILE A 279 8.22 5.96 23.03
N ASN A 280 9.20 6.50 22.31
CA ASN A 280 10.55 6.66 22.84
C ASN A 280 10.66 7.88 23.78
N ALA A 281 11.82 8.04 24.43
CA ALA A 281 12.05 9.17 25.34
C ALA A 281 12.08 10.53 24.62
N VAL A 282 12.56 10.59 23.38
CA VAL A 282 12.63 11.83 22.59
C VAL A 282 11.23 12.37 22.31
N ASP A 283 10.32 11.51 21.88
CA ASP A 283 8.91 11.82 21.65
C ASP A 283 8.25 12.30 22.95
N ARG A 284 8.44 11.55 24.05
CA ARG A 284 7.91 11.94 25.38
C ARG A 284 8.42 13.31 25.81
N ASP A 285 9.69 13.62 25.58
CA ASP A 285 10.35 14.83 26.09
C ASP A 285 10.21 16.04 25.16
N ALA A 286 9.64 15.86 23.96
CA ALA A 286 9.16 16.95 23.12
C ALA A 286 7.95 17.70 23.73
N TYR A 287 7.28 17.09 24.72
CA TYR A 287 6.16 17.66 25.45
C TYR A 287 6.56 18.13 26.86
N VAL A 288 6.11 19.33 27.21
CA VAL A 288 6.23 19.91 28.54
C VAL A 288 5.27 19.20 29.50
N LEU A 289 5.69 18.95 30.74
CA LEU A 289 4.82 18.36 31.75
C LEU A 289 3.69 19.33 32.12
N GLY A 290 2.44 18.90 31.90
CA GLY A 290 1.23 19.59 32.37
C GLY A 290 0.76 19.08 33.73
N ALA A 291 -0.37 19.61 34.20
CA ALA A 291 -1.02 19.11 35.41
C ALA A 291 -1.53 17.67 35.20
N ASP A 292 -1.38 16.83 36.23
CA ASP A 292 -1.92 15.46 36.27
C ASP A 292 -3.45 15.45 36.10
N ILE A 293 -3.97 14.35 35.55
CA ILE A 293 -5.40 14.11 35.28
C ILE A 293 -5.86 12.75 35.80
#